data_AF-A0A3D1BIK6-F1
#
_entry.id   AF-A0A3D1BIK6-F1
#
_cell.length_a   1.000
_cell.length_b   1.000
_cell.length_c   1.000
_cell.angle_alpha   90.00
_cell.angle_beta   90.00
_cell.angle_gamma   90.00
#
_symmetry.space_group_name_H-M   'P 1'
#
loop_
_entity.id
_entity.type
_entity.pdbx_description
1 polymer ?
#
loop_
_entity_poly.entity_id
_entity_poly.type
_entity_poly.pdbx_seq_one_letter_code
_entity_poly.pdbx_strand_id
1 'polypeptide(L)'
;MIKVIAFDLNGVLFPTPRKINQKVLAFVKECKDLGYMTVAASNASKGSFEWRSSEYSLMDVFDGRVISSDIGVRKPSKKFFEYMIEILGY
;
A
#
# COMPACT_ATOMS: atom_id res chain seq x y z
N MET A 1 -11.32 11.33 13.54
CA MET A 1 -10.15 10.54 13.98
C MET A 1 -9.71 9.69 12.79
N ILE A 2 -8.41 9.64 12.49
CA ILE A 2 -7.88 8.84 11.38
C ILE A 2 -7.90 7.36 11.80
N LYS A 3 -8.37 6.47 10.92
CA LYS A 3 -8.47 5.02 11.19
C LYS A 3 -7.60 4.19 10.24
N VAL A 4 -7.42 4.67 9.01
CA VAL A 4 -6.65 4.02 7.94
C VAL A 4 -5.51 4.92 7.51
N ILE A 5 -4.34 4.34 7.32
CA ILE A 5 -3.21 5.00 6.69
C ILE A 5 -2.84 4.22 5.42
N ALA A 6 -3.08 4.84 4.26
CA ALA A 6 -2.73 4.28 2.96
C ALA A 6 -1.35 4.78 2.53
N PHE A 7 -0.47 3.84 2.20
CA PHE A 7 0.90 4.12 1.77
C PHE A 7 1.05 3.87 0.28
N ASP A 8 1.63 4.83 -0.45
CA ASP A 8 2.13 4.52 -1.79
C ASP A 8 3.36 3.63 -1.71
N LEU A 9 3.63 2.93 -2.81
CA LEU A 9 4.81 2.09 -2.94
C LEU A 9 5.92 2.85 -3.67
N ASN A 10 5.74 3.15 -4.95
CA ASN A 10 6.78 3.76 -5.77
C ASN A 10 7.05 5.20 -5.33
N GLY A 11 8.31 5.53 -5.04
CA GLY A 11 8.71 6.87 -4.56
C GLY A 11 8.45 7.12 -3.07
N VAL A 12 7.80 6.19 -2.36
CA VAL A 12 7.53 6.29 -0.91
C VAL A 12 8.18 5.11 -0.19
N LEU A 13 7.55 3.92 -0.19
CA LEU A 13 8.14 2.72 0.40
C LEU A 13 9.33 2.21 -0.44
N PHE A 14 9.28 2.40 -1.76
CA PHE A 14 10.29 1.98 -2.73
C PHE A 14 10.84 3.19 -3.47
N PRO A 15 11.91 3.84 -2.97
CA PRO A 15 12.59 4.92 -3.67
C PRO A 15 13.11 4.49 -5.04
N THR A 16 13.48 3.21 -5.18
CA THR A 16 13.68 2.56 -6.48
C THR A 16 12.98 1.21 -6.49
N PRO A 17 12.65 0.64 -7.66
CA PRO A 17 11.80 -0.57 -7.75
C PRO A 17 12.30 -1.79 -6.97
N ARG A 18 13.61 -1.89 -6.71
CA ARG A 18 14.25 -3.02 -6.03
C ARG A 18 14.93 -2.65 -4.70
N LYS A 19 14.61 -1.47 -4.14
CA LYS A 19 15.16 -1.03 -2.85
C LYS A 19 14.04 -0.53 -1.98
N ILE A 20 13.79 -1.24 -0.89
CA ILE A 20 12.86 -0.81 0.14
C ILE A 20 13.50 0.29 1.02
N ASN A 21 12.71 1.28 1.40
CA ASN A 21 13.09 2.31 2.35
C ASN A 21 12.80 1.84 3.77
N GLN A 22 13.86 1.45 4.49
CA GLN A 22 13.74 0.90 5.85
C GLN A 22 13.11 1.89 6.85
N LYS A 23 13.31 3.20 6.66
CA LYS A 23 12.68 4.21 7.53
C LYS A 23 11.17 4.25 7.35
N VAL A 24 10.70 4.19 6.10
CA VAL A 24 9.26 4.15 5.79
C VAL A 24 8.67 2.82 6.24
N LEU A 25 9.37 1.71 6.03
CA LEU A 25 8.92 0.40 6.52
C LEU A 25 8.75 0.38 8.05
N ALA A 26 9.72 0.93 8.79
CA ALA A 26 9.62 1.05 10.25
C ALA A 26 8.42 1.90 10.66
N PHE A 27 8.16 3.00 9.96
CA PHE A 27 7.01 3.87 10.23
C PHE A 27 5.66 3.19 9.94
N VAL A 28 5.58 2.36 8.89
CA VAL A 28 4.37 1.54 8.63
C VAL A 28 4.10 0.60 9.80
N LYS A 29 5.15 -0.07 10.32
CA LYS A 29 5.03 -0.97 11.48
C LYS A 29 4.61 -0.22 12.74
N GLU A 30 5.21 0.93 13.01
CA GLU A 30 4.81 1.80 14.13
C GLU A 30 3.33 2.19 14.04
N CYS A 31 2.85 2.55 12.85
CA CYS A 31 1.44 2.85 12.64
C CYS A 31 0.53 1.65 12.96
N LYS A 32 0.94 0.45 12.56
CA LYS A 32 0.22 -0.78 12.89
C LYS A 32 0.22 -1.07 14.40
N ASP A 33 1.36 -0.89 15.07
CA ASP A 33 1.48 -1.06 16.52
C ASP A 33 0.61 -0.06 17.31
N LEU A 34 0.39 1.13 16.75
CA LEU A 34 -0.54 2.14 17.29
C LEU A 34 -2.03 1.84 17.01
N GLY A 35 -2.33 0.74 16.31
CA GLY A 35 -3.70 0.30 16.03
C GLY A 35 -4.33 0.92 14.78
N TYR A 36 -3.56 1.57 13.91
CA TYR A 36 -4.06 2.00 12.61
C TYR A 36 -4.12 0.82 11.64
N MET A 37 -5.18 0.77 10.82
CA MET A 37 -5.19 -0.12 9.66
C MET A 37 -4.24 0.42 8.59
N THR A 38 -3.27 -0.38 8.18
CA THR A 38 -2.27 0.00 7.19
C THR A 38 -2.54 -0.64 5.84
N VAL A 39 -2.52 0.15 4.76
CA VAL A 39 -2.89 -0.33 3.41
C VAL A 39 -1.85 0.07 2.38
N ALA A 40 -1.42 -0.87 1.53
CA ALA A 40 -0.61 -0.56 0.36
C ALA A 40 -1.50 -0.10 -0.80
N ALA A 41 -1.36 1.15 -1.24
CA ALA A 41 -2.20 1.76 -2.29
C ALA A 41 -1.36 2.32 -3.45
N SER A 42 -1.21 1.56 -4.55
CA SER A 42 -0.24 1.92 -5.60
C SER A 42 -0.68 1.67 -7.03
N ASN A 43 -0.15 2.50 -7.93
CA ASN A 43 -0.15 2.26 -9.36
C ASN A 43 1.01 1.29 -9.69
N ALA A 44 0.72 -0.02 -9.67
CA ALA A 44 1.70 -1.05 -9.99
C ALA A 44 1.10 -2.07 -10.98
N SER A 45 1.99 -2.73 -11.74
CA SER A 45 1.63 -3.93 -12.49
C SER A 45 1.60 -5.15 -11.55
N LYS A 46 0.82 -6.17 -11.92
CA LYS A 46 0.65 -7.40 -11.14
C LYS A 46 2.00 -8.04 -10.80
N GLY A 47 2.82 -8.35 -11.79
CA GLY A 47 4.13 -8.98 -11.57
C GLY A 47 5.10 -8.13 -10.74
N SER A 48 5.06 -6.80 -10.88
CA SER A 48 5.90 -5.91 -10.06
C SER A 48 5.46 -5.89 -8.60
N PHE A 49 4.15 -5.93 -8.34
CA PHE A 49 3.63 -5.99 -6.98
C PHE A 49 3.88 -7.36 -6.35
N GLU A 50 3.57 -8.45 -7.06
CA GLU A 50 3.77 -9.82 -6.58
C GLU A 50 5.24 -10.09 -6.22
N TRP A 51 6.18 -9.69 -7.07
CA TRP A 51 7.60 -9.83 -6.78
C TRP A 51 8.00 -9.07 -5.51
N ARG A 52 7.62 -7.79 -5.36
CA ARG A 52 7.93 -7.01 -4.14
C ARG A 52 7.25 -7.56 -2.91
N SER A 53 6.01 -8.02 -3.05
CA SER A 53 5.24 -8.60 -1.96
C SER A 53 5.90 -9.86 -1.43
N SER A 54 6.42 -10.70 -2.32
CA SER A 54 7.15 -11.91 -1.96
C SER A 54 8.53 -11.61 -1.40
N GLU A 55 9.29 -10.73 -2.03
CA GLU A 55 10.68 -10.41 -1.65
C GLU A 55 10.77 -9.72 -0.28
N TYR A 56 9.80 -8.85 0.03
CA TYR A 56 9.81 -8.03 1.24
C TYR A 56 8.70 -8.38 2.24
N SER A 57 8.01 -9.50 2.05
CA SER A 57 6.91 -9.97 2.89
C SER A 57 5.87 -8.87 3.19
N LEU A 58 5.45 -8.13 2.16
CA LEU A 58 4.59 -6.94 2.36
C LEU A 58 3.23 -7.27 3.00
N MET A 59 2.75 -8.51 2.84
CA MET A 59 1.48 -8.96 3.44
C MET A 59 1.57 -9.22 4.94
N ASP A 60 2.77 -9.32 5.50
CA ASP A 60 2.96 -9.38 6.96
C ASP A 60 2.89 -7.97 7.58
N VAL A 61 3.13 -6.95 6.76
CA VAL A 61 3.23 -5.55 7.18
C VAL A 61 1.90 -4.83 7.00
N PHE A 62 1.26 -4.97 5.84
CA PHE A 62 0.01 -4.29 5.53
C PHE A 62 -1.21 -5.17 5.81
N ASP A 63 -2.27 -4.56 6.34
CA ASP A 63 -3.55 -5.24 6.61
C ASP A 63 -4.41 -5.35 5.35
N GLY A 64 -4.10 -4.60 4.31
CA GLY A 64 -4.78 -4.66 3.02
C GLY A 64 -3.97 -4.07 1.87
N ARG A 65 -4.50 -4.23 0.65
CA ARG A 65 -3.91 -3.65 -0.56
C ARG A 65 -4.96 -3.13 -1.53
N VAL A 66 -4.63 -2.05 -2.22
CA VAL A 66 -5.37 -1.48 -3.35
C VAL A 66 -4.37 -1.22 -4.47
N ILE A 67 -4.25 -2.18 -5.39
CA ILE A 67 -3.27 -2.12 -6.47
C ILE A 67 -3.99 -1.91 -7.79
N SER A 68 -3.53 -0.95 -8.61
CA SER A 68 -4.22 -0.61 -9.85
C SER A 68 -4.39 -1.78 -10.83
N SER A 69 -3.46 -2.75 -10.81
CA SER A 69 -3.57 -3.96 -11.64
C SER A 69 -4.69 -4.89 -11.20
N ASP A 70 -5.07 -4.84 -9.93
CA ASP A 70 -6.07 -5.74 -9.35
C ASP A 70 -7.49 -5.21 -9.63
N ILE A 71 -7.63 -3.87 -9.70
CA ILE A 71 -8.94 -3.19 -9.77
C ILE A 71 -9.21 -2.50 -11.11
N GLY A 72 -8.23 -2.44 -12.01
CA GLY A 72 -8.38 -1.85 -13.35
C GLY A 72 -8.46 -0.31 -13.40
N VAL A 73 -8.36 0.38 -12.27
CA VAL A 73 -8.32 1.85 -12.18
C VAL A 73 -7.01 2.33 -11.53
N ARG A 74 -6.57 3.54 -11.88
CA ARG A 74 -5.28 4.12 -11.44
C ARG A 74 -5.47 5.47 -10.76
N LYS A 75 -4.63 5.78 -9.77
CA LYS A 75 -4.44 7.16 -9.27
C LYS A 75 -3.99 8.07 -10.43
N PRO A 76 -4.43 9.34 -10.51
CA PRO A 76 -5.23 10.07 -9.53
C PRO A 76 -6.75 9.98 -9.77
N SER A 77 -7.25 8.98 -10.50
CA SER A 77 -8.69 8.85 -10.73
C SER A 77 -9.46 8.79 -9.41
N LYS A 78 -10.53 9.58 -9.30
CA LYS A 78 -11.44 9.56 -8.15
C LYS A 78 -11.94 8.15 -7.83
N LYS A 79 -12.21 7.35 -8.86
CA LYS A 79 -12.67 5.95 -8.76
C LYS A 79 -11.72 5.05 -7.98
N PHE A 80 -10.40 5.32 -8.03
CA PHE A 80 -9.42 4.56 -7.25
C PHE A 80 -9.63 4.78 -5.75
N PHE A 81 -9.85 6.04 -5.35
CA PHE A 81 -10.05 6.40 -3.95
C PHE A 81 -11.45 6.02 -3.46
N GLU A 82 -12.47 6.17 -4.29
CA GLU A 82 -13.83 5.68 -3.99
C GLU A 82 -13.83 4.17 -3.72
N TYR A 83 -13.19 3.38 -4.60
CA TYR A 83 -13.03 1.94 -4.38
C TYR A 83 -12.29 1.63 -3.07
N MET A 84 -11.20 2.35 -2.78
CA MET A 84 -10.44 2.16 -1.54
C MET A 84 -11.29 2.45 -0.29
N ILE A 85 -12.13 3.48 -0.33
CA ILE A 85 -13.05 3.80 0.78
C ILE A 85 -14.09 2.70 0.95
N GLU A 86 -14.71 2.28 -0.15
CA GLU A 86 -15.75 1.24 -0.18
C GLU A 86 -15.25 -0.08 0.41
N ILE A 87 -14.09 -0.58 -0.02
CA ILE A 87 -13.58 -1.90 0.40
C ILE A 87 -13.00 -1.91 1.82
N LEU A 88 -12.59 -0.76 2.34
CA LEU A 88 -12.05 -0.65 3.71
C LEU A 88 -13.13 -0.36 4.75
N GLY A 89 -14.33 0.07 4.33
CA GLY A 89 -15.49 0.23 5.20
C GLY A 89 -15.41 1.43 6.16
N TYR A 90 -14.76 2.52 5.75
CA TYR A 90 -14.57 3.73 6.56
C TYR A 90 -15.11 5.00 5.91
#